data_AF-A0A538AJ46-F1
#
_entry.id   AF-A0A538AJ46-F1
#
_cell.length_a   1.000
_cell.length_b   1.000
_cell.length_c   1.000
_cell.angle_alpha   90.00
_cell.angle_beta   90.00
_cell.angle_gamma   90.00
#
_symmetry.space_group_name_H-M   'P 1'
#
loop_
_entity.id
_entity.type
_entity.pdbx_description
1 polymer ?
#
loop_
_entity_poly.entity_id
_entity_poly.type
_entity_poly.pdbx_seq_one_letter_code
_entity_poly.pdbx_strand_id
1 'polypeptide(L)'
;MPDLQTLAFIVFFVAVVSIGLSRSWRPLDRLRRRRTTDFRVEAAGQPVRRGDHVEALVTITSLRDLGSPEVGVVCTEYYDEESTDSDGHTTRITCNTLAHESWTPVEEAAGVQSVQLTVPVEAPFSYEGDALSFRWELVARGRRKHRLDAQVRTPLSVLP
;
A
#
# COMPACT_ATOMS: atom_id res chain seq x y z
N MET A 1 -26.45 -23.63 3.40
CA MET A 1 -25.32 -23.83 4.32
C MET A 1 -24.16 -24.37 3.50
N PRO A 2 -23.07 -23.61 3.29
CA PRO A 2 -21.92 -24.11 2.53
C PRO A 2 -21.18 -25.19 3.35
N ASP A 3 -20.71 -26.21 2.66
CA ASP A 3 -20.11 -27.41 3.24
C ASP A 3 -18.64 -27.17 3.67
N LEU A 4 -18.16 -27.92 4.66
CA LEU A 4 -16.88 -27.70 5.34
C LEU A 4 -15.67 -27.77 4.38
N GLN A 5 -15.80 -28.55 3.31
CA GLN A 5 -14.81 -28.64 2.22
C GLN A 5 -14.70 -27.34 1.42
N THR A 6 -15.80 -26.62 1.18
CA THR A 6 -15.80 -25.37 0.41
C THR A 6 -15.13 -24.23 1.18
N LEU A 7 -15.28 -24.21 2.51
CA LEU A 7 -14.57 -23.27 3.38
C LEU A 7 -13.06 -23.57 3.46
N ALA A 8 -12.68 -24.85 3.49
CA ALA A 8 -11.27 -25.26 3.51
C ALA A 8 -10.52 -24.85 2.22
N PHE A 9 -11.16 -24.95 1.04
CA PHE A 9 -10.56 -24.53 -0.22
C PHE A 9 -10.36 -23.00 -0.34
N ILE A 10 -11.29 -22.20 0.22
CA ILE A 10 -11.17 -20.72 0.22
C ILE A 10 -10.01 -20.28 1.13
N VAL A 11 -9.87 -20.90 2.31
CA VAL A 11 -8.76 -20.61 3.23
C VAL A 11 -7.41 -21.03 2.64
N PHE A 12 -7.34 -22.16 1.93
CA PHE A 12 -6.09 -22.62 1.32
C PHE A 12 -5.66 -21.76 0.11
N PHE A 13 -6.59 -21.24 -0.69
CA PHE A 13 -6.24 -20.38 -1.84
C PHE A 13 -5.71 -19.00 -1.40
N VAL A 14 -6.21 -18.46 -0.28
CA VAL A 14 -5.67 -17.22 0.33
C VAL A 14 -4.27 -17.46 0.93
N ALA A 15 -4.02 -18.64 1.49
CA ALA A 15 -2.73 -18.97 2.10
C ALA A 15 -1.60 -19.18 1.07
N VAL A 16 -1.86 -19.83 -0.07
CA VAL A 16 -0.80 -20.17 -1.05
C VAL A 16 -0.37 -18.97 -1.90
N VAL A 17 -1.25 -17.99 -2.15
CA VAL A 17 -0.87 -16.74 -2.84
C VAL A 17 0.04 -15.87 -1.95
N SER A 18 -0.08 -15.99 -0.63
CA SER A 18 0.67 -15.20 0.36
C SER A 18 2.13 -15.65 0.54
N ILE A 19 2.46 -16.90 0.23
CA ILE A 19 3.80 -17.48 0.46
C ILE A 19 4.84 -17.03 -0.60
N GLY A 20 4.41 -16.46 -1.75
CA GLY A 20 5.29 -16.18 -2.88
C GLY A 20 6.06 -14.85 -2.86
N LEU A 21 5.73 -13.90 -1.97
CA LEU A 21 6.22 -12.51 -2.09
C LEU A 21 6.91 -11.93 -0.84
N SER A 22 7.11 -12.71 0.22
CA SER A 22 7.74 -12.28 1.48
C SER A 22 9.27 -12.13 1.41
N ARG A 23 9.81 -11.68 0.27
CA ARG A 23 11.24 -11.38 0.15
C ARG A 23 11.49 -9.94 0.57
N SER A 24 12.13 -9.79 1.72
CA SER A 24 12.55 -8.56 2.37
C SER A 24 13.18 -7.49 1.43
N TRP A 25 12.50 -6.36 1.25
CA TRP A 25 12.93 -5.24 0.40
C TRP A 25 13.60 -4.08 1.18
N ARG A 26 14.28 -4.35 2.31
CA ARG A 26 14.91 -3.28 3.12
C ARG A 26 16.04 -2.47 2.46
N PRO A 27 16.87 -2.97 1.50
CA PRO A 27 17.95 -2.16 0.95
C PRO A 27 17.50 -1.17 -0.16
N LEU A 28 16.30 -1.33 -0.73
CA LEU A 28 15.82 -0.50 -1.85
C LEU A 28 15.19 0.83 -1.42
N ASP A 29 14.72 0.93 -0.18
CA ASP A 29 14.02 2.12 0.31
C ASP A 29 14.93 3.35 0.44
N ARG A 30 16.22 3.16 0.72
CA ARG A 30 17.19 4.29 0.75
C ARG A 30 17.48 4.87 -0.63
N LEU A 31 17.52 4.04 -1.68
CA LEU A 31 17.73 4.49 -3.05
C LEU A 31 16.49 5.21 -3.62
N ARG A 32 15.28 4.81 -3.19
CA ARG A 32 14.01 5.46 -3.57
C ARG A 32 13.93 6.91 -3.10
N ARG A 33 14.33 7.21 -1.86
CA ARG A 33 14.21 8.57 -1.24
C ARG A 33 14.98 9.69 -1.93
N ARG A 34 16.03 9.40 -2.72
CA ARG A 34 16.78 10.45 -3.45
C ARG A 34 16.09 10.90 -4.75
N ARG A 35 15.11 10.15 -5.26
CA ARG A 35 14.40 10.46 -6.52
C ARG A 35 12.99 11.04 -6.32
N THR A 36 12.59 11.24 -5.08
CA THR A 36 11.24 11.71 -4.72
C THR A 36 11.12 13.23 -4.66
N THR A 37 12.17 13.99 -4.97
CA THR A 37 12.08 15.47 -4.98
C THR A 37 11.18 16.00 -6.09
N ASP A 38 11.04 15.23 -7.17
CA ASP A 38 10.23 15.62 -8.34
C ASP A 38 8.75 15.24 -8.21
N PHE A 39 8.39 14.56 -7.12
CA PHE A 39 7.05 14.03 -6.89
C PHE A 39 6.64 14.28 -5.44
N ARG A 40 5.51 14.93 -5.19
CA ARG A 40 4.95 15.07 -3.84
C ARG A 40 3.49 14.67 -3.88
N VAL A 41 3.01 14.15 -2.77
CA VAL A 41 1.59 13.83 -2.64
C VAL A 41 1.11 14.21 -1.25
N GLU A 42 -0.05 14.86 -1.19
CA GLU A 42 -0.69 15.26 0.06
C GLU A 42 -2.17 14.90 0.00
N ALA A 43 -2.72 14.52 1.14
CA ALA A 43 -4.15 14.32 1.30
C ALA A 43 -4.77 15.62 1.84
N ALA A 44 -5.76 16.16 1.15
CA ALA A 44 -6.61 17.19 1.71
C ALA A 44 -7.77 16.56 2.51
N GLY A 45 -8.25 17.26 3.54
CA GLY A 45 -9.47 16.86 4.26
C GLY A 45 -9.34 15.60 5.14
N GLN A 46 -8.24 15.47 5.90
CA GLN A 46 -8.08 14.34 6.84
C GLN A 46 -8.67 14.63 8.23
N PRO A 47 -9.11 13.60 8.97
CA PRO A 47 -9.20 12.18 8.58
C PRO A 47 -10.38 11.91 7.63
N VAL A 48 -10.34 10.79 6.90
CA VAL A 48 -11.39 10.37 5.96
C VAL A 48 -12.11 9.11 6.48
N ARG A 49 -13.37 8.87 6.09
CA ARG A 49 -14.07 7.62 6.42
C ARG A 49 -14.01 6.62 5.27
N ARG A 50 -14.30 5.36 5.57
CA ARG A 50 -14.58 4.36 4.54
C ARG A 50 -15.84 4.75 3.76
N GLY A 51 -15.78 4.60 2.44
CA GLY A 51 -16.80 5.07 1.51
C GLY A 51 -16.65 6.53 1.08
N ASP A 52 -15.81 7.32 1.75
CA ASP A 52 -15.56 8.72 1.37
C ASP A 52 -14.55 8.83 0.22
N HIS A 53 -14.52 10.01 -0.37
CA HIS A 53 -13.46 10.43 -1.28
C HIS A 53 -12.35 11.14 -0.51
N VAL A 54 -11.10 10.86 -0.89
CA VAL A 54 -9.93 11.64 -0.49
C VAL A 54 -9.45 12.44 -1.70
N GLU A 55 -9.24 13.73 -1.49
CA GLU A 55 -8.58 14.57 -2.49
C GLU A 55 -7.07 14.45 -2.33
N ALA A 56 -6.42 13.96 -3.38
CA ALA A 56 -4.97 13.84 -3.48
C ALA A 56 -4.42 15.02 -4.27
N LEU A 57 -3.59 15.83 -3.63
CA LEU A 57 -2.81 16.87 -4.30
C LEU A 57 -1.46 16.27 -4.72
N VAL A 58 -1.31 16.03 -6.02
CA VAL A 58 -0.08 15.50 -6.62
C VAL A 58 0.71 16.64 -7.21
N THR A 59 1.94 16.85 -6.74
CA THR A 59 2.86 17.84 -7.30
C THR A 59 3.94 17.14 -8.11
N ILE A 60 4.02 17.51 -9.38
CA ILE A 60 5.06 17.06 -10.30
C ILE A 60 5.97 18.23 -10.62
N THR A 61 7.20 18.22 -10.12
CA THR A 61 8.18 19.28 -10.41
C THR A 61 8.88 19.07 -11.75
N SER A 62 9.06 17.80 -12.14
CA SER A 62 9.73 17.42 -13.38
C SER A 62 9.20 16.09 -13.89
N LEU A 63 8.91 16.04 -15.19
CA LEU A 63 8.51 14.81 -15.89
C LEU A 63 9.72 13.94 -16.26
N ARG A 64 10.95 14.45 -16.08
CA ARG A 64 12.16 13.74 -16.49
C ARG A 64 12.22 12.40 -15.78
N ASP A 65 12.34 11.36 -16.59
CA ASP A 65 12.39 9.96 -16.16
C ASP A 65 11.13 9.48 -15.42
N LEU A 66 10.08 10.27 -15.19
CA LEU A 66 8.97 9.92 -14.30
C LEU A 66 8.23 8.64 -14.74
N GLY A 67 8.12 8.39 -16.04
CA GLY A 67 7.32 7.30 -16.59
C GLY A 67 5.84 7.67 -16.58
N SER A 68 4.95 6.68 -16.40
CA SER A 68 3.51 6.92 -16.33
C SER A 68 3.09 7.16 -14.87
N PRO A 69 2.72 8.40 -14.49
CA PRO A 69 2.42 8.73 -13.12
C PRO A 69 1.02 8.25 -12.72
N GLU A 70 0.93 7.72 -11.51
CA GLU A 70 -0.30 7.26 -10.88
C GLU A 70 -0.32 7.72 -9.43
N VAL A 71 -1.52 7.94 -8.89
CA VAL A 71 -1.75 8.15 -7.47
C VAL A 71 -2.80 7.16 -6.99
N GLY A 72 -2.63 6.65 -5.78
CA GLY A 72 -3.49 5.62 -5.25
C GLY A 72 -3.60 5.64 -3.74
N VAL A 73 -4.68 5.08 -3.24
CA VAL A 73 -4.86 4.76 -1.83
C VAL A 73 -4.44 3.31 -1.61
N VAL A 74 -3.55 3.09 -0.64
CA VAL A 74 -2.98 1.77 -0.36
C VAL A 74 -3.15 1.46 1.11
N CYS A 75 -3.75 0.31 1.41
CA CYS A 75 -3.82 -0.28 2.73
C CYS A 75 -2.86 -1.46 2.81
N THR A 76 -1.88 -1.37 3.70
CA THR A 76 -0.98 -2.48 4.03
C THR A 76 -1.37 -3.05 5.39
N GLU A 77 -1.63 -4.35 5.41
CA GLU A 77 -1.78 -5.13 6.63
C GLU A 77 -0.39 -5.54 7.10
N TYR A 78 -0.10 -5.31 8.37
CA TYR A 78 1.07 -5.81 9.08
C TYR A 78 0.59 -6.79 10.12
N TYR A 79 1.13 -8.00 10.12
CA TYR A 79 0.73 -9.05 11.04
C TYR A 79 1.95 -9.85 11.48
N ASP A 80 1.90 -10.40 12.68
CA ASP A 80 2.97 -11.23 13.19
C ASP A 80 2.69 -12.72 12.97
N GLU A 81 3.69 -13.43 12.45
CA GLU A 81 3.71 -14.88 12.35
C GLU A 81 4.71 -15.46 13.34
N GLU A 82 4.33 -16.55 13.99
CA GLU A 82 5.24 -17.37 14.78
C GLU A 82 5.79 -18.50 13.92
N SER A 83 7.10 -18.69 13.97
CA SER A 83 7.80 -19.77 13.28
C SER A 83 8.66 -20.53 14.27
N THR A 84 8.46 -21.84 14.32
CA THR A 84 9.25 -22.76 15.13
C THR A 84 10.24 -23.50 14.24
N ASP A 85 11.52 -23.44 14.56
CA ASP A 85 12.54 -24.18 13.84
C ASP A 85 12.60 -25.67 14.24
N SER A 86 13.47 -26.43 13.56
CA SER A 86 13.64 -27.87 13.84
C SER A 86 14.17 -28.17 15.24
N ASP A 87 14.78 -27.19 15.91
CA ASP A 87 15.35 -27.31 17.25
C ASP A 87 14.34 -26.92 18.33
N GLY A 88 13.11 -26.52 17.93
CA GLY A 88 12.02 -26.15 18.83
C GLY A 88 12.05 -24.68 19.27
N HIS A 89 12.93 -23.85 18.69
CA HIS A 89 12.96 -22.42 18.99
C HIS A 89 11.86 -21.71 18.22
N THR A 90 11.02 -20.96 18.95
CA THR A 90 9.95 -20.16 18.36
C THR A 90 10.39 -18.70 18.24
N THR A 91 10.22 -18.15 17.04
CA THR A 91 10.51 -16.76 16.72
C THR A 91 9.25 -16.08 16.20
N ARG A 92 9.10 -14.78 16.51
CA ARG A 92 8.00 -13.95 16.01
C ARG A 92 8.54 -13.01 14.93
N ILE A 93 7.91 -13.00 13.77
CA ILE A 93 8.31 -12.21 12.61
C ILE A 93 7.13 -11.36 12.14
N THR A 94 7.34 -10.06 11.97
CA THR A 94 6.34 -9.17 11.36
C THR A 94 6.36 -9.29 9.85
N CYS A 95 5.27 -9.84 9.32
CA CYS A 95 4.94 -9.94 7.91
C CYS A 95 4.07 -8.75 7.49
N ASN A 96 3.91 -8.57 6.17
CA ASN A 96 2.95 -7.62 5.63
C ASN A 96 2.36 -8.12 4.31
N THR A 97 1.15 -7.66 4.01
CA THR A 97 0.45 -7.91 2.75
C THR A 97 -0.39 -6.70 2.34
N LEU A 98 -0.72 -6.60 1.06
CA LEU A 98 -1.65 -5.57 0.57
C LEU A 98 -3.08 -5.98 0.91
N ALA A 99 -3.72 -5.24 1.81
CA ALA A 99 -5.13 -5.43 2.13
C ALA A 99 -6.03 -4.71 1.11
N HIS A 100 -5.58 -3.58 0.58
CA HIS A 100 -6.26 -2.86 -0.49
C HIS A 100 -5.28 -2.00 -1.29
N GLU A 101 -5.50 -1.89 -2.59
CA GLU A 101 -4.93 -0.82 -3.40
C GLU A 101 -5.88 -0.41 -4.52
N SER A 102 -5.94 0.89 -4.80
CA SER A 102 -6.63 1.45 -5.95
C SER A 102 -5.81 2.58 -6.52
N TRP A 103 -5.63 2.60 -7.84
CA TRP A 103 -4.73 3.49 -8.55
C TRP A 103 -5.45 4.24 -9.66
N THR A 104 -5.19 5.53 -9.73
CA THR A 104 -5.72 6.43 -10.76
C THR A 104 -4.56 7.06 -11.52
N PRO A 105 -4.58 7.05 -12.86
CA PRO A 105 -3.61 7.78 -13.66
C PRO A 105 -3.61 9.28 -13.35
N VAL A 106 -2.43 9.88 -13.37
CA VAL A 106 -2.22 11.32 -13.23
C VAL A 106 -1.80 11.86 -14.60
N GLU A 107 -2.13 13.10 -14.92
CA GLU A 107 -1.69 13.70 -16.18
C GLU A 107 -0.16 13.82 -16.19
N GLU A 108 0.48 13.53 -17.33
CA GLU A 108 1.92 13.71 -17.54
C GLU A 108 2.26 15.21 -17.73
N ALA A 109 1.91 16.04 -16.75
CA ALA A 109 2.11 17.48 -16.74
C ALA A 109 2.77 17.93 -15.43
N ALA A 110 3.76 18.83 -15.54
CA ALA A 110 4.35 19.49 -14.38
C ALA A 110 3.34 20.47 -13.75
N GLY A 111 3.36 20.57 -12.43
CA GLY A 111 2.43 21.41 -11.66
C GLY A 111 1.74 20.63 -10.54
N VAL A 112 0.71 21.24 -9.96
CA VAL A 112 -0.14 20.63 -8.94
C VAL A 112 -1.43 20.15 -9.61
N GLN A 113 -1.79 18.91 -9.36
CA GLN A 113 -2.99 18.27 -9.86
C GLN A 113 -3.82 17.75 -8.68
N SER A 114 -5.13 17.99 -8.71
CA SER A 114 -6.07 17.43 -7.75
C SER A 114 -6.71 16.18 -8.34
N VAL A 115 -6.63 15.07 -7.62
CA VAL A 115 -7.21 13.78 -8.02
C VAL A 115 -8.10 13.28 -6.90
N GLN A 116 -9.36 13.00 -7.21
CA GLN A 116 -10.25 12.33 -6.26
C GLN A 116 -10.04 10.82 -6.31
N LEU A 117 -9.82 10.23 -5.13
CA LEU A 117 -9.69 8.80 -4.92
C LEU A 117 -10.78 8.35 -3.96
N THR A 118 -11.21 7.10 -4.06
CA THR A 118 -12.23 6.54 -3.18
C THR A 118 -11.58 5.60 -2.18
N VAL A 119 -11.92 5.75 -0.90
CA VAL A 119 -11.64 4.74 0.11
C VAL A 119 -12.82 3.76 0.10
N PRO A 120 -12.65 2.48 -0.25
CA PRO A 120 -13.77 1.55 -0.33
C PRO A 120 -14.45 1.35 1.03
N VAL A 121 -15.76 1.13 1.02
CA VAL A 121 -16.55 0.92 2.24
C VAL A 121 -16.21 -0.41 2.93
N GLU A 122 -15.83 -1.41 2.13
CA GLU A 122 -15.48 -2.77 2.54
C GLU A 122 -14.03 -2.93 2.99
N ALA A 123 -13.18 -1.93 2.75
CA ALA A 123 -11.77 -2.00 3.14
C ALA A 123 -11.59 -1.83 4.66
N PRO A 124 -10.45 -2.24 5.25
CA PRO A 124 -10.16 -2.01 6.66
C PRO A 124 -10.07 -0.51 7.00
N PHE A 125 -10.34 -0.12 8.23
CA PHE A 125 -10.01 1.21 8.73
C PHE A 125 -8.56 1.24 9.28
N SER A 126 -7.99 2.42 9.50
CA SER A 126 -6.65 2.54 10.09
C SER A 126 -6.64 1.99 11.52
N TYR A 127 -5.76 1.02 11.78
CA TYR A 127 -5.66 0.37 13.07
C TYR A 127 -4.19 0.08 13.39
N GLU A 128 -3.77 0.32 14.62
CA GLU A 128 -2.43 0.00 15.12
C GLU A 128 -2.57 -0.84 16.38
N GLY A 129 -2.19 -2.11 16.27
CA GLY A 129 -2.25 -3.09 17.35
C GLY A 129 -0.96 -3.90 17.41
N ASP A 130 -0.76 -4.60 18.53
CA ASP A 130 0.52 -5.25 18.84
C ASP A 130 0.88 -6.41 17.91
N ALA A 131 -0.12 -7.08 17.32
CA ALA A 131 0.08 -8.24 16.43
C ALA A 131 -0.55 -8.06 15.04
N LEU A 132 -1.42 -7.05 14.87
CA LEU A 132 -2.12 -6.73 13.64
C LEU A 132 -2.27 -5.23 13.53
N SER A 133 -1.92 -4.66 12.38
CA SER A 133 -2.08 -3.25 12.06
C SER A 133 -2.51 -3.07 10.61
N PHE A 134 -3.42 -2.14 10.36
CA PHE A 134 -3.81 -1.69 9.02
C PHE A 134 -3.32 -0.26 8.82
N ARG A 135 -2.32 -0.08 7.96
CA ARG A 135 -1.76 1.23 7.65
C ARG A 135 -2.24 1.67 6.28
N TRP A 136 -2.84 2.86 6.26
CA TRP A 136 -3.24 3.52 5.03
C TRP A 136 -2.21 4.57 4.61
N GLU A 137 -1.94 4.62 3.32
CA GLU A 137 -1.06 5.60 2.70
C GLU A 137 -1.68 6.09 1.39
N LEU A 138 -1.57 7.39 1.15
CA LEU A 138 -1.67 7.96 -0.17
C LEU A 138 -0.32 7.79 -0.85
N VAL A 139 -0.30 7.08 -1.97
CA VAL A 139 0.93 6.73 -2.68
C VAL A 139 0.88 7.33 -4.06
N ALA A 140 1.92 8.04 -4.42
CA ALA A 140 2.08 8.57 -5.75
C ALA A 140 3.35 7.94 -6.33
N ARG A 141 3.26 7.36 -7.53
CA ARG A 141 4.38 6.70 -8.20
C ARG A 141 4.47 7.04 -9.68
N GLY A 142 5.68 6.98 -10.23
CA GLY A 142 5.92 6.98 -11.67
C GLY A 142 6.40 5.61 -12.14
N ARG A 143 5.57 4.91 -12.95
CA ARG A 143 5.87 3.56 -13.43
C ARG A 143 6.88 3.59 -14.57
N ARG A 144 8.04 2.95 -14.38
CA ARG A 144 9.13 2.93 -15.38
C ARG A 144 9.38 1.51 -15.87
N LYS A 145 9.35 1.30 -17.20
CA LYS A 145 9.49 -0.04 -17.82
C LYS A 145 10.79 -0.80 -17.47
N HIS A 146 11.88 -0.09 -17.17
CA HIS A 146 13.22 -0.68 -16.94
C HIS A 146 13.96 -0.11 -15.73
N ARG A 147 13.27 0.58 -14.82
CA ARG A 147 13.88 1.21 -13.63
C ARG A 147 12.95 1.06 -12.44
N LEU A 148 13.50 1.17 -11.24
CA LEU A 148 12.70 1.29 -10.03
C LEU A 148 11.77 2.50 -10.13
N ASP A 149 10.50 2.27 -9.78
CA ASP A 149 9.50 3.32 -9.70
C ASP A 149 9.94 4.38 -8.69
N ALA A 150 9.85 5.64 -9.12
CA ALA A 150 9.88 6.76 -8.18
C ALA A 150 8.55 6.71 -7.41
N GLN A 151 8.59 6.67 -6.07
CA GLN A 151 7.38 6.60 -5.26
C GLN A 151 7.49 7.50 -4.03
N VAL A 152 6.41 8.22 -3.72
CA VAL A 152 6.24 8.97 -2.46
C VAL A 152 4.99 8.46 -1.77
N ARG A 153 5.06 8.41 -0.44
CA ARG A 153 4.00 7.93 0.43
C ARG A 153 3.72 8.97 1.48
N THR A 154 2.44 9.24 1.70
CA THR A 154 1.94 10.14 2.74
C THR A 154 0.94 9.37 3.58
N PRO A 155 1.10 9.31 4.91
CA PRO A 155 0.17 8.57 5.76
C PRO A 155 -1.27 9.06 5.62
N LEU A 156 -2.21 8.13 5.62
CA LEU A 156 -3.64 8.39 5.57
C LEU A 156 -4.33 7.84 6.83
N SER A 157 -5.14 8.66 7.49
CA SER A 157 -6.00 8.21 8.60
C SER A 157 -7.40 7.92 8.06
N VAL A 158 -7.77 6.64 8.05
CA VAL A 158 -9.09 6.13 7.62
C VAL A 158 -9.88 5.71 8.85
N LEU A 159 -11.04 6.32 9.05
CA LEU A 159 -11.96 6.02 10.14
C LEU A 159 -12.97 4.94 9.73
N PRO A 160 -13.54 4.20 10.70
CA PRO A 160 -14.60 3.23 10.47
C PRO A 160 -15.80 3.78 9.69
#